data_AF-A0A7V3RDQ1-F1
#
_entry.id   AF-A0A7V3RDQ1-F1
#
_cell.length_a   1.000
_cell.length_b   1.000
_cell.length_c   1.000
_cell.angle_alpha   90.00
_cell.angle_beta   90.00
_cell.angle_gamma   90.00
#
_symmetry.space_group_name_H-M   'P 1'
#
loop_
_entity.id
_entity.type
_entity.pdbx_description
1 polymer ?
#
loop_
_entity_poly.entity_id
_entity_poly.type
_entity_poly.pdbx_seq_one_letter_code
_entity_poly.pdbx_strand_id
1 'polypeptide(L)'
;MKNGIKVNFALNLFLTYAFLSPILSIFGWKYFLGFSLGMIGAELFWFLLNEEVDNFKKIGPKALRFGSLKRYSLFAIILLVTIKGMSVEGLVSTFLGFELLVFTIFTSSEMLNDRNPGGRMKLFDEGEFFKE
;
A
#
# COMPACT_ATOMS: atom_id res chain seq x y z
N MET A 1 -10.08 -6.43 -19.34
CA MET A 1 -10.61 -6.00 -18.02
C MET A 1 -9.55 -5.38 -17.11
N LYS A 2 -8.77 -4.37 -17.57
CA LYS A 2 -7.77 -3.68 -16.71
C LYS A 2 -8.32 -2.49 -15.91
N ASN A 3 -9.48 -1.94 -16.30
CA ASN A 3 -10.01 -0.69 -15.75
C ASN A 3 -10.82 -0.88 -14.44
N GLY A 4 -11.60 -1.96 -14.31
CA GLY A 4 -12.44 -2.17 -13.10
C GLY A 4 -11.66 -2.29 -11.80
N ILE A 5 -10.46 -2.91 -11.84
CA ILE A 5 -9.61 -3.10 -10.64
C ILE A 5 -8.97 -1.78 -10.18
N LYS A 6 -8.64 -0.88 -11.13
CA LYS A 6 -8.10 0.45 -10.80
C LYS A 6 -9.16 1.36 -10.20
N VAL A 7 -10.40 1.26 -10.68
CA VAL A 7 -11.54 2.04 -10.19
C VAL A 7 -11.88 1.67 -8.74
N ASN A 8 -11.87 0.38 -8.37
CA ASN A 8 -12.17 -0.04 -6.99
C ASN A 8 -11.11 0.41 -5.98
N PHE A 9 -9.82 0.34 -6.32
CA PHE A 9 -8.75 0.74 -5.43
C PHE A 9 -8.72 2.26 -5.18
N ALA A 10 -8.78 3.06 -6.25
CA ALA A 10 -8.80 4.52 -6.15
C ALA A 10 -10.05 5.01 -5.42
N LEU A 11 -11.21 4.38 -5.66
CA LEU A 11 -12.44 4.69 -4.97
C LEU A 11 -12.38 4.35 -3.48
N ASN A 12 -11.81 3.20 -3.10
CA ASN A 12 -11.66 2.81 -1.70
C ASN A 12 -10.70 3.75 -0.95
N LEU A 13 -9.58 4.13 -1.56
CA LEU A 13 -8.68 5.15 -1.01
C LEU A 13 -9.39 6.49 -0.84
N PHE A 14 -10.12 6.93 -1.87
CA PHE A 14 -10.87 8.19 -1.81
C PHE A 14 -11.94 8.18 -0.73
N LEU A 15 -12.75 7.12 -0.63
CA LEU A 15 -13.78 6.99 0.40
C LEU A 15 -13.18 6.98 1.81
N THR A 16 -12.06 6.27 1.98
CA THR A 16 -11.33 6.23 3.24
C THR A 16 -10.78 7.61 3.59
N TYR A 17 -10.21 8.32 2.62
CA TYR A 17 -9.74 9.68 2.80
C TYR A 17 -10.88 10.62 3.20
N ALA A 18 -11.99 10.60 2.45
CA ALA A 18 -13.15 11.45 2.68
C ALA A 18 -13.80 11.21 4.05
N PHE A 19 -13.76 9.97 4.55
CA PHE A 19 -14.31 9.63 5.86
C PHE A 19 -13.39 10.01 7.03
N LEU A 20 -12.08 9.73 6.93
CA LEU A 20 -11.14 9.94 8.04
C LEU A 20 -10.57 11.35 8.09
N SER A 21 -10.45 12.05 6.96
CA SER A 21 -9.88 13.40 6.91
C SER A 21 -10.62 14.43 7.79
N PRO A 22 -11.97 14.48 7.85
CA PRO A 22 -12.66 15.44 8.70
C PRO A 22 -12.46 15.10 10.18
N ILE A 23 -12.47 13.81 10.52
CA ILE A 23 -12.25 13.32 11.89
C ILE A 23 -10.86 13.73 12.38
N LEU A 24 -9.83 13.47 11.59
CA LEU A 24 -8.44 13.79 11.91
C LEU A 24 -8.18 15.29 11.92
N SER A 25 -8.93 16.08 11.14
CA SER A 25 -8.83 17.55 11.18
C SER A 25 -9.27 18.13 12.53
N ILE A 26 -10.24 17.50 13.20
CA ILE A 26 -10.73 17.92 14.53
C ILE A 26 -9.68 17.62 15.61
N PHE A 27 -8.98 16.48 15.52
CA PHE A 27 -7.90 16.12 16.44
C PHE A 27 -6.66 17.01 16.30
N GLY A 28 -6.49 17.67 15.15
CA GLY A 28 -5.51 18.72 14.94
C GLY A 28 -4.82 18.63 13.59
N TRP A 29 -4.29 19.77 13.13
CA TRP A 29 -3.68 19.90 11.81
C TRP A 29 -2.54 18.91 11.55
N LYS A 30 -1.80 18.51 12.61
CA LYS A 30 -0.72 17.52 12.50
C LYS A 30 -1.23 16.11 12.18
N TYR A 31 -2.37 15.71 12.73
CA TYR A 31 -3.00 14.42 12.41
C TYR A 31 -3.48 14.43 10.96
N PHE A 32 -4.16 15.49 10.55
CA PHE A 32 -4.67 15.63 9.18
C PHE A 32 -3.55 15.64 8.12
N LEU A 33 -2.49 16.42 8.33
CA LEU A 33 -1.37 16.47 7.40
C LEU A 33 -0.58 15.16 7.36
N GLY A 34 -0.35 14.52 8.52
CA GLY A 34 0.32 13.22 8.58
C GLY A 34 -0.48 12.16 7.81
N PHE A 35 -1.78 12.09 8.07
CA PHE A 35 -2.68 11.19 7.34
C PHE A 35 -2.65 11.42 5.83
N SER A 36 -2.73 12.68 5.40
CA SER A 36 -2.69 13.03 3.99
C SER A 36 -1.37 12.62 3.33
N LEU A 37 -0.24 12.80 4.02
CA LEU A 37 1.07 12.31 3.56
C LEU A 37 1.12 10.77 3.49
N GLY A 38 0.56 10.08 4.48
CA GLY A 38 0.44 8.64 4.49
C GLY A 38 -0.37 8.12 3.29
N MET A 39 -1.48 8.80 2.96
CA MET A 39 -2.34 8.45 1.82
C MET A 39 -1.66 8.68 0.47
N ILE A 40 -0.94 9.80 0.29
CA ILE A 40 -0.12 10.02 -0.91
C ILE A 40 0.96 8.93 -1.01
N GLY A 41 1.60 8.60 0.11
CA GLY A 41 2.57 7.52 0.19
C GLY A 41 1.98 6.16 -0.21
N ALA A 42 0.76 5.87 0.24
CA ALA A 42 0.03 4.66 -0.11
C ALA A 42 -0.25 4.56 -1.61
N GLU A 43 -0.70 5.64 -2.25
CA GLU A 43 -0.94 5.68 -3.69
C GLU A 43 0.35 5.45 -4.50
N LEU A 44 1.44 6.12 -4.11
CA LEU A 44 2.74 5.94 -4.77
C LEU A 44 3.28 4.51 -4.58
N PHE A 45 3.12 3.93 -3.39
CA PHE A 45 3.50 2.55 -3.13
C PHE A 45 2.71 1.57 -4.00
N TRP A 46 1.39 1.78 -4.16
CA TRP A 46 0.56 0.98 -5.05
C TRP A 46 0.98 1.09 -6.52
N PHE A 47 1.34 2.29 -6.97
CA PHE A 47 1.82 2.51 -8.33
C PHE A 47 3.11 1.71 -8.58
N LEU A 48 4.07 1.78 -7.65
CA LEU A 48 5.31 1.00 -7.70
C LEU A 48 5.06 -0.52 -7.66
N LEU A 49 4.13 -0.97 -6.81
CA LEU A 49 3.74 -2.39 -6.75
C LEU A 49 3.19 -2.89 -8.09
N ASN A 50 2.36 -2.12 -8.77
CA ASN A 50 1.85 -2.48 -10.09
C ASN A 50 2.96 -2.53 -11.15
N GLU A 51 3.85 -1.54 -11.15
CA GLU A 51 5.01 -1.50 -12.05
C GLU A 51 5.90 -2.73 -11.85
N GLU A 52 6.11 -3.15 -10.61
CA GLU A 52 6.86 -4.36 -10.28
C GLU A 52 6.17 -5.65 -10.72
N VAL A 53 4.86 -5.76 -10.55
CA VAL A 53 4.11 -6.93 -11.02
C VAL A 53 4.19 -7.05 -12.55
N ASP A 54 4.12 -5.93 -13.26
CA ASP A 54 4.27 -5.90 -14.71
C ASP A 54 5.72 -6.23 -15.15
N ASN A 55 6.72 -5.78 -14.39
CA ASN A 55 8.14 -6.07 -14.64
C ASN A 55 8.55 -7.50 -14.26
N PHE A 56 7.95 -8.07 -13.20
CA PHE A 56 8.18 -9.45 -12.78
C PHE A 56 7.77 -10.43 -13.87
N LYS A 57 6.65 -10.17 -14.55
CA LYS A 57 6.21 -10.96 -15.71
C LYS A 57 7.18 -10.94 -16.89
N LYS A 58 8.05 -9.93 -16.97
CA LYS A 58 9.00 -9.74 -18.09
C LYS A 58 10.43 -10.18 -17.78
N ILE A 59 10.89 -9.97 -16.55
CA ILE A 59 12.33 -10.03 -16.18
C ILE A 59 12.57 -11.03 -15.03
N GLY A 60 11.51 -11.65 -14.49
CA GLY A 60 11.60 -12.66 -13.44
C GLY A 60 12.01 -12.10 -12.07
N PRO A 61 12.51 -12.94 -11.14
CA PRO A 61 12.62 -12.62 -9.71
C PRO A 61 13.64 -11.53 -9.36
N LYS A 62 14.55 -11.15 -10.27
CA LYS A 62 15.45 -10.00 -10.06
C LYS A 62 14.70 -8.66 -10.01
N ALA A 63 13.56 -8.55 -10.70
CA ALA A 63 12.72 -7.35 -10.68
C ALA A 63 12.07 -7.11 -9.30
N LEU A 64 11.76 -8.18 -8.56
CA LEU A 64 11.16 -8.10 -7.21
C LEU A 64 12.10 -7.46 -6.18
N ARG A 65 13.40 -7.74 -6.24
CA ARG A 65 14.37 -7.19 -5.28
C ARG A 65 14.53 -5.68 -5.44
N PHE A 66 14.75 -5.21 -6.67
CA PHE A 66 14.88 -3.77 -6.96
C PHE A 66 13.59 -3.02 -6.69
N GLY A 67 12.47 -3.64 -7.02
CA GLY A 67 11.14 -3.14 -6.69
C GLY A 67 10.91 -2.94 -5.20
N SER A 68 11.13 -4.00 -4.40
CA SER A 68 11.01 -3.93 -2.95
C SER A 68 11.88 -2.82 -2.34
N LEU A 69 13.10 -2.63 -2.86
CA LEU A 69 14.01 -1.59 -2.39
C LEU A 69 13.39 -0.20 -2.62
N LYS A 70 12.86 0.08 -3.81
CA LYS A 70 12.20 1.36 -4.12
C LYS A 70 11.04 1.65 -3.17
N ARG A 71 10.21 0.64 -2.88
CA ARG A 71 9.06 0.79 -1.98
C ARG A 71 9.47 1.06 -0.53
N TYR A 72 10.45 0.32 -0.01
CA TYR A 72 10.96 0.54 1.34
C TYR A 72 11.68 1.89 1.46
N SER A 73 12.40 2.32 0.42
CA SER A 73 12.99 3.66 0.36
C SER A 73 11.93 4.75 0.37
N LEU A 74 10.85 4.61 -0.39
CA LEU A 74 9.73 5.55 -0.40
C LEU A 74 9.08 5.64 0.99
N PHE A 75 8.81 4.49 1.62
CA PHE A 75 8.26 4.43 2.97
C PHE A 75 9.17 5.11 4.00
N ALA A 76 10.48 4.84 3.93
CA ALA A 76 11.48 5.46 4.80
C ALA A 76 11.58 6.98 4.60
N ILE A 77 11.51 7.48 3.35
CA ILE A 77 11.52 8.91 3.06
C ILE A 77 10.29 9.59 3.67
N ILE A 78 9.11 9.01 3.49
CA ILE A 78 7.87 9.61 3.99
C ILE A 78 7.84 9.59 5.52
N LEU A 79 8.30 8.51 6.15
CA LEU A 79 8.52 8.48 7.60
C LEU A 79 9.52 9.54 8.05
N LEU A 80 10.68 9.66 7.41
CA LEU A 80 11.71 10.65 7.78
C LEU A 80 11.21 12.09 7.64
N VAL A 81 10.48 12.40 6.56
CA VAL A 81 9.83 13.70 6.37
C VAL A 81 8.82 13.97 7.47
N THR A 82 8.03 12.96 7.83
CA THR A 82 7.04 13.09 8.90
C THR A 82 7.71 13.28 10.27
N ILE A 83 8.75 12.52 10.61
CA ILE A 83 9.48 12.65 11.89
C ILE A 83 10.16 14.02 12.01
N LYS A 84 10.76 14.52 10.93
CA LYS A 84 11.47 15.81 10.96
C LYS A 84 10.54 17.02 10.90
N GLY A 85 9.44 16.91 10.16
CA GLY A 85 8.50 18.01 9.92
C GLY A 85 7.34 18.05 10.92
N MET A 86 7.03 16.94 11.60
CA MET A 86 5.83 16.78 12.41
C MET A 86 6.13 16.08 13.74
N SER A 87 5.29 16.31 14.74
CA SER A 87 5.37 15.60 16.03
C SER A 87 5.05 14.11 15.86
N VAL A 88 5.26 13.34 16.93
CA VAL A 88 4.90 11.91 17.04
C VAL A 88 3.45 11.64 16.61
N GLU A 89 2.55 12.59 16.83
CA GLU A 89 1.14 12.53 16.45
C GLU A 89 0.95 12.43 14.93
N GLY A 90 1.70 13.26 14.18
CA GLY A 90 1.73 13.21 12.72
C GLY A 90 2.33 11.91 12.21
N LEU A 91 3.35 11.38 12.90
CA LEU A 91 3.95 10.08 12.58
C LEU A 91 2.93 8.94 12.63
N VAL A 92 2.20 8.84 13.75
CA VAL A 92 1.18 7.80 13.95
C VAL A 92 0.08 7.92 12.89
N SER A 93 -0.32 9.16 12.58
CA SER A 93 -1.33 9.42 11.55
C SER A 93 -0.85 9.08 10.13
N THR A 94 0.40 9.36 9.80
CA THR A 94 1.03 8.93 8.55
C THR A 94 1.07 7.42 8.44
N PHE A 95 1.43 6.72 9.52
CA PHE A 95 1.43 5.27 9.57
C PHE A 95 0.03 4.69 9.34
N LEU A 96 -1.00 5.28 9.96
CA LEU A 96 -2.41 4.95 9.71
C LEU A 96 -2.79 5.11 8.22
N GLY A 97 -2.38 6.21 7.59
CA GLY A 97 -2.58 6.41 6.15
C GLY A 97 -1.94 5.32 5.28
N PHE A 98 -0.76 4.83 5.67
CA PHE A 98 -0.09 3.72 5.00
C PHE A 98 -0.74 2.35 5.27
N GLU A 99 -1.13 2.05 6.50
CA GLU A 99 -1.77 0.77 6.85
C GLU A 99 -3.11 0.59 6.11
N LEU A 100 -3.80 1.68 5.81
CA LEU A 100 -5.02 1.64 4.98
C LEU A 100 -4.75 1.14 3.56
N LEU A 101 -3.54 1.30 3.04
CA LEU A 101 -3.14 0.64 1.79
C LEU A 101 -3.23 -0.87 1.93
N VAL A 102 -2.66 -1.41 3.00
CA VAL A 102 -2.59 -2.85 3.28
C VAL A 102 -4.02 -3.39 3.38
N PHE A 103 -4.87 -2.72 4.16
CA PHE A 103 -6.29 -3.05 4.24
C PHE A 103 -7.00 -2.95 2.89
N THR A 104 -6.75 -1.91 2.10
CA THR A 104 -7.36 -1.72 0.78
C THR A 104 -6.92 -2.82 -0.20
N ILE A 105 -5.66 -3.24 -0.14
CA ILE A 105 -5.13 -4.34 -0.97
C ILE A 105 -5.73 -5.69 -0.53
N PHE A 106 -5.81 -5.96 0.77
CA PHE A 106 -6.39 -7.20 1.30
C PHE A 106 -7.90 -7.30 1.01
N THR A 107 -8.64 -6.22 1.22
CA THR A 107 -10.09 -6.16 0.93
C THR A 107 -10.38 -6.18 -0.56
N SER A 108 -9.47 -5.64 -1.39
CA SER A 108 -9.57 -5.78 -2.86
C SER A 108 -8.96 -7.08 -3.40
N SER A 109 -8.48 -8.01 -2.55
CA SER A 109 -7.81 -9.24 -2.99
C SER A 109 -8.73 -10.22 -3.73
N GLU A 110 -10.06 -10.12 -3.58
CA GLU A 110 -11.02 -10.80 -4.47
C GLU A 110 -10.77 -10.43 -5.96
N MET A 111 -10.20 -9.26 -6.24
CA MET A 111 -9.83 -8.82 -7.61
C MET A 111 -8.51 -9.38 -8.13
N LEU A 112 -7.65 -9.95 -7.28
CA LEU A 112 -6.43 -10.66 -7.70
C LEU A 112 -6.74 -12.10 -8.13
N ASN A 113 -7.79 -12.70 -7.57
CA ASN A 113 -8.24 -14.05 -7.91
C ASN A 113 -8.88 -14.11 -9.31
N ASP A 114 -9.57 -13.03 -9.73
CA ASP A 114 -10.20 -12.91 -11.05
C ASP A 114 -9.21 -12.78 -12.23
N ARG A 115 -7.92 -12.53 -11.96
CA ARG A 115 -6.86 -12.57 -12.99
C ARG A 115 -6.30 -13.98 -13.22
N ASN A 116 -6.78 -14.98 -12.46
CA ASN A 116 -6.36 -16.36 -12.57
C ASN A 116 -7.57 -17.28 -12.33
N PRO A 117 -8.47 -17.46 -13.33
CA PRO A 117 -9.65 -18.32 -13.19
C PRO A 117 -9.34 -19.82 -12.98
N GLY A 118 -8.06 -20.20 -12.83
CA GLY A 118 -7.63 -21.53 -12.41
C GLY A 118 -6.40 -21.56 -11.48
N GLY A 119 -5.95 -20.42 -10.97
CA GLY A 119 -4.71 -20.35 -10.20
C GLY A 119 -4.97 -19.96 -8.75
N ARG A 120 -5.29 -20.95 -7.90
CA ARG A 120 -5.13 -20.78 -6.45
C ARG A 120 -3.70 -20.32 -6.21
N MET A 121 -3.51 -19.05 -5.90
CA MET A 121 -2.27 -18.58 -5.33
C MET A 121 -2.24 -19.17 -3.92
N LYS A 122 -1.51 -20.27 -3.74
CA LYS A 122 -1.09 -20.73 -2.42
C LYS A 122 -0.18 -19.65 -1.82
N LEU A 123 -0.79 -18.60 -1.28
CA LEU A 123 -0.18 -17.82 -0.23
C LEU A 123 -0.19 -18.74 0.98
N PHE A 124 1.00 -19.16 1.41
CA PHE A 124 1.26 -20.10 2.51
C PHE A 124 0.97 -21.58 2.19
N ASP A 125 1.92 -22.26 1.52
CA ASP A 125 2.20 -23.66 1.90
C ASP A 125 3.08 -23.57 3.17
N GLU A 126 2.43 -23.56 4.32
CA GLU A 126 3.04 -24.06 5.55
C GLU A 126 3.41 -25.53 5.31
N GLY A 127 4.68 -25.85 5.05
CA GLY A 127 5.04 -27.27 4.91
C GLY A 127 6.45 -27.66 4.48
N GLU A 128 7.25 -26.82 3.82
CA GLU A 128 8.54 -27.28 3.25
C GLU A 128 9.79 -26.63 3.88
N PHE A 129 9.71 -26.19 5.14
CA PHE A 129 10.88 -25.71 5.89
C PHE A 129 11.52 -26.77 6.82
N PHE A 130 11.02 -28.00 6.82
CA PHE A 130 11.63 -29.09 7.58
C PHE A 130 11.50 -30.42 6.83
N LYS A 131 12.48 -30.75 5.99
CA LYS A 131 13.01 -32.12 5.87
C LYS A 131 14.51 -32.05 5.57
N GLU A 132 15.23 -32.83 6.36
CA GLU A 132 16.68 -33.03 6.44
C GLU A 132 17.36 -33.33 5.10
#